data_AF-A0A957M8G5-F1
#
_entry.id   AF-A0A957M8G5-F1
#
_cell.length_a   1.000
_cell.length_b   1.000
_cell.length_c   1.000
_cell.angle_alpha   90.00
_cell.angle_beta   90.00
_cell.angle_gamma   90.00
#
_symmetry.space_group_name_H-M   'P 1'
#
loop_
_entity.id
_entity.type
_entity.pdbx_description
1 polymer ?
#
loop_
_entity_poly.entity_id
_entity_poly.type
_entity_poly.pdbx_seq_one_letter_code
_entity_poly.pdbx_strand_id
1 'polypeptide(L)' 'MAHKLKDLKRPVPSDLDIAQAATPLPIGEIAEDAGILPEELELFGNTKAKVSL' A
#
# COMPACT_ATOMS: atom_id res chain seq x y z
N MET A 1 12.34 5.60 27.30
CA MET A 1 11.19 4.67 27.38
C MET A 1 11.36 3.64 26.27
N ALA A 2 11.35 2.34 26.57
CA ALA A 2 11.39 1.33 25.51
C ALA A 2 10.07 1.34 24.73
N HIS A 3 10.12 1.41 23.40
CA HIS A 3 8.93 1.30 22.57
C HIS A 3 8.48 -0.17 22.56
N LYS A 4 7.36 -0.46 23.24
CA LYS A 4 6.86 -1.83 23.37
C LYS A 4 6.17 -2.25 22.07
N LEU A 5 6.67 -3.31 21.44
CA LEU A 5 6.05 -3.91 20.26
C LEU A 5 4.69 -4.52 20.64
N LYS A 6 3.69 -4.30 19.79
CA LYS A 6 2.35 -4.89 19.89
C LYS A 6 2.21 -5.98 18.82
N ASP A 7 1.32 -6.95 19.04
CA ASP A 7 0.92 -7.96 18.04
C ASP A 7 2.04 -8.86 17.50
N LEU A 8 2.94 -9.29 18.39
CA LEU A 8 4.01 -10.24 18.07
C LEU A 8 3.45 -11.61 17.67
N LYS A 9 3.73 -12.04 16.44
CA LYS A 9 3.41 -13.38 15.92
C LYS A 9 4.63 -14.31 16.01
N ARG A 10 4.41 -15.58 16.36
CA ARG A 10 5.44 -16.64 16.41
C ARG A 10 4.92 -17.91 15.73
N PRO A 11 5.61 -18.47 14.72
CA PRO A 11 6.83 -17.94 14.10
C PRO A 11 6.60 -16.57 13.44
N VAL A 12 7.68 -15.84 13.16
CA VAL A 12 7.59 -14.62 12.36
C VAL A 12 7.04 -15.01 10.98
N PRO A 13 5.95 -14.37 10.50
CA PRO A 13 5.37 -14.70 9.20
C PRO A 13 6.35 -14.39 8.06
N SER A 14 6.19 -15.05 6.92
CA SER A 14 6.99 -14.72 5.74
C SER A 14 6.58 -13.36 5.16
N ASP A 15 7.46 -12.75 4.34
CA ASP A 15 7.14 -11.49 3.66
C ASP A 15 5.89 -11.61 2.78
N LEU A 16 5.67 -12.77 2.17
CA LEU A 16 4.47 -13.05 1.37
C LEU A 16 3.21 -13.07 2.24
N ASP A 17 3.26 -13.74 3.40
CA ASP A 17 2.12 -13.78 4.33
C ASP A 17 1.79 -12.38 4.86
N ILE A 18 2.81 -11.56 5.12
CA ILE A 18 2.65 -10.17 5.56
C ILE A 18 1.99 -9.34 4.45
N ALA A 19 2.47 -9.46 3.21
CA ALA A 19 1.91 -8.74 2.07
C ALA A 19 0.45 -9.15 1.77
N GLN A 20 0.12 -10.44 1.86
CA GLN A 20 -1.23 -10.96 1.65
C GLN A 20 -2.21 -10.55 2.75
N ALA A 21 -1.74 -10.39 3.99
CA ALA A 21 -2.58 -9.96 5.11
C ALA A 21 -2.91 -8.46 5.07
N ALA A 22 -2.20 -7.65 4.29
CA ALA A 22 -2.45 -6.23 4.16
C ALA A 22 -3.74 -5.97 3.37
N THR A 23 -4.48 -4.93 3.73
CA THR A 23 -5.56 -4.35 2.90
C THR A 23 -5.00 -3.07 2.27
N PRO A 24 -4.59 -3.09 0.99
CA PRO A 24 -4.00 -1.93 0.34
C PRO A 24 -5.03 -0.82 0.16
N LEU A 25 -4.59 0.43 0.29
CA LEU A 25 -5.39 1.59 -0.12
C LEU A 25 -5.59 1.58 -1.64
N PRO A 26 -6.71 2.13 -2.16
CA PRO A 26 -6.86 2.40 -3.58
C PRO A 26 -5.74 3.30 -4.09
N ILE A 27 -5.18 2.96 -5.26
CA ILE A 27 -4.04 3.71 -5.82
C ILE A 27 -4.40 5.15 -6.18
N GLY A 28 -5.67 5.43 -6.45
CA GLY A 28 -6.18 6.77 -6.72
C GLY A 28 -6.07 7.70 -5.51
N GLU A 29 -6.36 7.20 -4.29
CA GLU A 29 -6.22 7.99 -3.05
C GLU A 29 -4.75 8.37 -2.82
N ILE A 30 -3.84 7.42 -3.06
CA ILE A 30 -2.39 7.67 -2.96
C ILE A 30 -1.93 8.69 -4.01
N ALA A 31 -2.48 8.63 -5.23
CA ALA A 31 -2.17 9.57 -6.30
C ALA A 31 -2.66 10.99 -5.98
N GLU A 32 -3.88 11.12 -5.43
CA GLU A 32 -4.44 12.39 -4.97
C GLU A 32 -3.57 13.02 -3.86
N ASP A 33 -3.19 12.24 -2.85
CA ASP A 33 -2.29 12.67 -1.77
C ASP A 33 -0.90 13.11 -2.28
N ALA A 34 -0.46 12.53 -3.40
CA ALA A 34 0.78 12.88 -4.08
C ALA A 34 0.63 14.05 -5.08
N GLY A 35 -0.58 14.57 -5.30
CA GLY A 35 -0.86 15.67 -6.22
C GLY A 35 -0.87 15.28 -7.71
N ILE A 36 -1.04 14.00 -8.02
CA ILE A 36 -1.19 13.48 -9.39
C ILE A 36 -2.64 13.63 -9.82
N LEU A 37 -2.88 14.21 -11.00
CA LEU A 37 -4.23 14.42 -11.49
C LEU A 37 -4.85 13.11 -12.02
N PRO A 38 -6.19 12.95 -11.95
CA PRO A 38 -6.85 11.75 -12.48
C PRO A 38 -6.55 11.46 -13.95
N GLU A 39 -6.41 12.50 -14.78
CA GLU A 39 -6.06 12.38 -16.20
C GLU A 39 -4.62 11.93 -16.47
N GLU A 40 -3.72 12.08 -15.48
CA GLU A 40 -2.33 11.61 -15.55
C GLU A 40 -2.20 10.16 -15.09
N LEU A 41 -3.28 9.56 -14.54
CA LEU A 41 -3.26 8.25 -13.90
C LEU A 41 -3.97 7.17 -14.74
N GLU A 42 -3.20 6.26 -15.34
CA GLU A 42 -3.73 5.10 -16.07
C GLU A 42 -3.84 3.88 -15.14
N LEU A 43 -5.06 3.51 -14.75
CA LEU A 43 -5.31 2.44 -13.77
C LEU A 43 -5.14 1.02 -14.36
N PHE A 44 -4.52 0.14 -13.57
CA PHE A 44 -4.36 -1.29 -13.81
C PHE A 44 -4.95 -2.10 -12.64
N GLY A 45 -6.29 -2.03 -12.54
CA GLY A 45 -7.01 -2.45 -11.35
C GLY A 45 -6.93 -1.40 -10.23
N ASN A 46 -7.31 -1.77 -9.01
CA ASN A 46 -7.52 -0.81 -7.93
C ASN A 46 -6.25 -0.36 -7.21
N THR A 47 -5.14 -1.09 -7.36
CA THR A 47 -3.92 -0.92 -6.53
C THR A 47 -2.66 -0.65 -7.34
N LYS A 48 -2.79 -0.48 -8.67
CA LYS A 48 -1.66 -0.23 -9.58
C LYS A 48 -2.08 0.74 -10.66
N ALA A 49 -1.17 1.61 -11.06
CA ALA A 49 -1.38 2.55 -12.14
C ALA A 49 -0.05 2.92 -12.80
N LYS A 50 -0.11 3.48 -14.01
CA LYS A 50 1.00 4.24 -14.61
C LYS A 50 0.71 5.73 -14.48
N VAL A 51 1.79 6.51 -14.36
CA VAL A 51 1.72 7.96 -14.39
C VAL A 51 2.20 8.43 -15.76
N SER A 52 1.38 9.24 -16.42
CA SER A 52 1.74 9.92 -17.66
C SER A 52 2.49 11.21 -17.29
N LEU A 53 3.75 11.31 -17.70
CA LEU A 53 4.62 12.48 -17.50
C LEU A 53 4.89 13.19 -18.84
#